data_AF-A0A963LPY4-F1
#
_entry.id   AF-A0A963LPY4-F1
#
_cell.length_a   1.000
_cell.length_b   1.000
_cell.length_c   1.000
_cell.angle_alpha   90.00
_cell.angle_beta   90.00
_cell.angle_gamma   90.00
#
_symmetry.space_group_name_H-M   'P 1'
#
loop_
_entity.id
_entity.type
_entity.pdbx_description
1 polymer ?
#
loop_
_entity_poly.entity_id
_entity_poly.type
_entity_poly.pdbx_seq_one_letter_code
_entity_poly.pdbx_strand_id
1 'polypeptide(L)'
;AVQLPDGSELTYVALAPVAAAIEPVKDVTLRDPSTWRLLGKPMQRIDMVAKCTGTQAYGIDAHVDGMVHAAILLNPALGGARESFDGSEALTMRGVKAVLPVTGGVAVVADNTWRAFQAVQAVKAEWGKAPFPASMEEHWQALSGSFVDGRRNSRNRDDGNVETALAGTAPVEAEFRAPYLAHAPLEPVNAI
;
A
#
# COMPACT_ATOMS: atom_id res chain seq x y z
N ALA A 1 18.03 -19.52 -4.13
CA ALA A 1 19.20 -20.27 -3.62
C ALA A 1 20.45 -19.48 -3.96
N VAL A 2 21.53 -19.64 -3.19
CA VAL A 2 22.86 -19.20 -3.58
C VAL A 2 23.47 -20.29 -4.46
N GLN A 3 23.85 -19.94 -5.68
CA GLN A 3 24.54 -20.82 -6.61
C GLN A 3 26.04 -20.81 -6.30
N LEU A 4 26.62 -21.96 -6.01
CA LEU A 4 28.06 -22.09 -5.76
C LEU A 4 28.83 -22.27 -7.09
N PRO A 5 30.14 -21.94 -7.12
CA PRO A 5 30.95 -22.06 -8.34
C PRO A 5 31.02 -23.47 -8.93
N ASP A 6 30.75 -24.51 -8.14
CA ASP A 6 30.71 -25.91 -8.58
C ASP A 6 29.32 -26.35 -9.13
N GLY A 7 28.36 -25.42 -9.17
CA GLY A 7 27.00 -25.66 -9.65
C GLY A 7 26.05 -26.25 -8.62
N SER A 8 26.48 -26.43 -7.37
CA SER A 8 25.60 -26.84 -6.28
C SER A 8 24.80 -25.66 -5.69
N GLU A 9 23.63 -25.95 -5.14
CA GLU A 9 22.71 -24.94 -4.60
C GLU A 9 22.61 -25.01 -3.07
N LEU A 10 22.72 -23.85 -2.42
CA LEU A 10 22.38 -23.70 -1.00
C LEU A 10 21.12 -22.85 -0.84
N THR A 11 20.18 -23.30 -0.01
CA THR A 11 19.03 -22.48 0.37
C THR A 11 19.48 -21.37 1.32
N TYR A 12 18.86 -20.19 1.24
CA TYR A 12 19.17 -19.07 2.14
C TYR A 12 18.93 -19.45 3.61
N VAL A 13 17.95 -20.32 3.88
CA VAL A 13 17.65 -20.82 5.23
C VAL A 13 18.81 -21.65 5.78
N ALA A 14 19.47 -22.48 4.96
CA ALA A 14 20.63 -23.27 5.39
C ALA A 14 21.83 -22.40 5.76
N LEU A 15 21.93 -21.19 5.21
CA LEU A 15 22.99 -20.23 5.50
C LEU A 15 22.72 -19.39 6.77
N ALA A 16 21.46 -19.28 7.20
CA ALA A 16 21.07 -18.38 8.28
C ALA A 16 21.74 -18.70 9.64
N PRO A 17 21.85 -19.97 10.10
CA PRO A 17 22.55 -20.28 11.35
C PRO A 17 24.05 -19.96 11.30
N VAL A 18 24.67 -20.13 10.14
CA VAL A 18 26.09 -19.80 9.92
C VAL A 18 26.29 -18.29 9.94
N ALA A 19 25.44 -17.54 9.23
CA ALA A 19 25.48 -16.08 9.21
C ALA A 19 25.25 -15.46 10.60
N ALA A 20 24.38 -16.05 11.41
CA ALA A 20 24.11 -15.59 12.78
C ALA A 20 25.32 -15.70 13.72
N ALA A 21 26.28 -16.57 13.41
CA ALA A 21 27.53 -16.72 14.17
C ALA A 21 28.66 -15.78 13.67
N ILE A 22 28.45 -15.06 12.57
CA ILE A 22 29.42 -14.08 12.06
C ILE A 22 29.27 -12.81 12.89
N GLU A 23 30.32 -12.42 13.60
CA GLU A 23 30.36 -11.14 14.28
C GLU A 23 30.07 -10.00 13.29
N PRO A 24 29.13 -9.09 13.61
CA PRO A 24 28.82 -7.99 12.72
C PRO A 24 30.05 -7.12 12.53
N VAL A 25 30.29 -6.67 11.30
CA VAL A 25 31.32 -5.67 11.03
C VAL A 25 30.90 -4.36 11.68
N LYS A 26 31.57 -4.01 12.78
CA LYS A 26 31.30 -2.76 13.54
C LYS A 26 32.03 -1.57 12.94
N ASP A 27 33.17 -1.82 12.30
CA ASP A 27 34.05 -0.80 11.76
C ASP A 27 34.16 -0.97 10.24
N VAL A 28 33.47 -0.09 9.51
CA VAL A 28 33.58 0.00 8.04
C VAL A 28 34.29 1.30 7.70
N THR A 29 35.44 1.19 7.02
CA THR A 29 36.09 2.36 6.46
C THR A 29 35.24 2.88 5.30
N LEU A 30 34.66 4.06 5.46
CA LEU A 30 33.91 4.70 4.38
C LEU A 30 34.86 5.13 3.28
N ARG A 31 34.41 4.99 2.03
CA ARG A 31 35.16 5.50 0.87
C ARG A 31 35.32 7.01 0.97
N ASP A 32 36.55 7.49 0.81
CA ASP A 32 36.90 8.91 0.88
C ASP A 32 36.02 9.76 -0.05
N PRO A 33 35.37 10.83 0.45
CA PRO A 33 34.54 11.73 -0.34
C PRO A 33 35.20 12.30 -1.59
N SER A 34 36.51 12.54 -1.56
CA SER A 34 37.29 13.02 -2.71
C SER A 34 37.28 12.05 -3.89
N THR A 35 37.10 10.75 -3.63
CA THR A 35 37.02 9.73 -4.66
C THR A 35 35.62 9.58 -5.24
N TRP A 36 34.60 10.23 -4.66
CA TRP A 36 33.22 10.07 -5.09
C TRP A 36 32.99 10.57 -6.52
N ARG A 37 32.44 9.70 -7.35
CA ARG A 37 32.16 10.03 -8.75
C ARG A 37 30.86 10.81 -8.91
N LEU A 38 29.81 10.40 -8.19
CA LEU A 38 28.44 10.90 -8.38
C LEU A 38 27.85 11.59 -7.13
N LEU A 39 28.24 11.15 -5.94
CA LEU A 39 27.73 11.73 -4.68
C LEU A 39 28.13 13.21 -4.57
N GLY A 40 27.17 14.06 -4.21
CA GLY A 40 27.37 15.51 -4.06
C GLY A 40 27.45 16.30 -5.36
N LYS A 41 27.24 15.68 -6.53
CA LYS A 41 27.27 16.36 -7.83
C LYS A 41 25.87 16.50 -8.42
N PRO A 42 25.56 17.62 -9.12
CA PRO A 42 24.31 17.74 -9.86
C PRO A 42 24.28 16.69 -10.98
N MET A 43 23.21 15.90 -11.03
CA MET A 43 23.03 14.83 -12.02
C MET A 43 21.67 15.01 -12.69
N GLN A 44 21.62 14.79 -14.00
CA GLN A 44 20.35 14.67 -14.70
C GLN A 44 19.72 13.31 -14.38
N ARG A 45 18.41 13.32 -14.10
CA ARG A 45 17.68 12.07 -13.90
C ARG A 45 17.57 11.33 -15.23
N ILE A 46 17.81 10.02 -15.20
CA ILE A 46 17.76 9.17 -16.40
C ILE A 46 16.34 9.07 -17.01
N ASP A 47 15.30 9.33 -16.22
CA ASP A 47 13.89 9.29 -16.64
C ASP A 47 13.33 10.66 -17.06
N MET A 48 14.15 11.73 -17.03
CA MET A 48 13.69 13.09 -17.29
C MET A 48 13.15 13.26 -18.71
N VAL A 49 13.93 12.85 -19.72
CA VAL A 49 13.59 13.03 -21.13
C VAL A 49 12.25 12.36 -21.42
N ALA A 50 12.10 11.08 -21.06
CA ALA A 50 10.90 10.32 -21.33
C ALA A 50 9.64 10.91 -20.67
N LYS A 51 9.76 11.43 -19.44
CA LYS A 51 8.66 12.11 -18.75
C LYS A 51 8.29 13.44 -19.39
N CYS A 52 9.27 14.23 -19.83
CA CYS A 52 9.03 15.52 -20.47
C CYS A 52 8.49 15.39 -21.90
N THR A 53 8.78 14.29 -22.60
CA THR A 53 8.32 14.05 -23.98
C THR A 53 7.09 13.16 -24.07
N GLY A 54 6.54 12.68 -22.94
CA GLY A 54 5.39 11.76 -22.93
C GLY A 54 5.69 10.37 -23.49
N THR A 55 6.96 9.97 -23.54
CA THR A 55 7.37 8.63 -24.01
C THR A 55 7.65 7.66 -22.85
N GLN A 56 7.53 8.13 -21.60
CA GLN A 56 7.55 7.26 -20.43
C GLN A 56 6.23 6.50 -20.37
N ALA A 57 6.29 5.17 -20.47
CA ALA A 57 5.14 4.32 -20.22
C ALA A 57 4.87 4.19 -18.72
N TYR A 58 3.61 4.33 -18.34
CA TYR A 58 3.06 4.06 -17.02
C TYR A 58 2.21 2.77 -17.05
N GLY A 59 1.76 2.31 -15.88
CA GLY A 59 0.98 1.07 -15.82
C GLY A 59 -0.35 1.19 -16.56
N ILE A 60 -0.96 2.39 -16.56
CA ILE A 60 -2.19 2.68 -17.31
C ILE A 60 -2.02 2.66 -18.84
N ASP A 61 -0.79 2.81 -19.34
CA ASP A 61 -0.48 2.79 -20.77
C ASP A 61 -0.23 1.37 -21.30
N ALA A 62 -0.09 0.38 -20.41
CA ALA A 62 0.27 -0.96 -20.79
C ALA A 62 -0.87 -1.69 -21.52
N HIS A 63 -0.49 -2.47 -22.52
CA HIS A 63 -1.42 -3.18 -23.40
C HIS A 63 -0.92 -4.61 -23.63
N VAL A 64 -1.84 -5.57 -23.60
CA VAL A 64 -1.58 -6.99 -23.87
C VAL A 64 -2.56 -7.48 -24.92
N ASP A 65 -2.11 -8.32 -25.84
CA ASP A 65 -2.97 -8.88 -26.87
C ASP A 65 -4.14 -9.66 -26.24
N GLY A 66 -5.37 -9.32 -26.64
CA GLY A 66 -6.59 -9.90 -26.08
C GLY A 66 -6.98 -9.37 -24.69
N MET A 67 -6.39 -8.25 -24.24
CA MET A 67 -6.70 -7.63 -22.95
C MET A 67 -8.20 -7.37 -22.74
N VAL A 68 -8.67 -7.73 -21.56
CA VAL A 68 -10.00 -7.40 -21.02
C VAL A 68 -9.85 -6.44 -19.86
N HIS A 69 -10.93 -5.75 -19.52
CA HIS A 69 -10.93 -4.67 -18.54
C HIS A 69 -11.93 -4.99 -17.44
N ALA A 70 -11.51 -4.82 -16.19
CA ALA A 70 -12.35 -5.06 -15.03
C ALA A 70 -12.80 -3.73 -14.40
N ALA A 71 -14.06 -3.66 -14.01
CA ALA A 71 -14.61 -2.62 -13.15
C ALA A 71 -15.16 -3.28 -11.88
N ILE A 72 -14.93 -2.67 -10.72
CA ILE A 72 -15.23 -3.29 -9.43
C ILE A 72 -16.29 -2.46 -8.68
N LEU A 73 -17.32 -3.14 -8.22
CA LEU A 73 -18.28 -2.64 -7.22
C LEU A 73 -17.87 -3.19 -5.86
N LEU A 74 -17.36 -2.33 -4.98
CA LEU A 74 -16.97 -2.69 -3.62
C LEU A 74 -18.03 -2.22 -2.61
N ASN A 75 -18.08 -2.90 -1.47
CA ASN A 75 -18.80 -2.42 -0.29
C ASN A 75 -18.27 -1.02 0.07
N PRO A 76 -19.14 0.02 0.11
CA PRO A 76 -18.71 1.37 0.43
C PRO A 76 -18.19 1.50 1.87
N ALA A 77 -18.59 0.60 2.77
CA ALA A 77 -18.05 0.51 4.11
C ALA A 77 -16.80 -0.38 4.11
N LEU A 78 -15.64 0.24 4.35
CA LEU A 78 -14.33 -0.42 4.28
C LEU A 78 -14.31 -1.72 5.11
N GLY A 79 -13.81 -2.81 4.50
CA GLY A 79 -13.70 -4.11 5.18
C GLY A 79 -15.03 -4.83 5.43
N GLY A 80 -16.17 -4.26 5.04
CA GLY A 80 -17.45 -4.95 5.07
C GLY A 80 -17.51 -6.08 4.03
N ALA A 81 -18.20 -7.16 4.39
CA ALA A 81 -18.41 -8.29 3.48
C ALA A 81 -19.41 -7.92 2.36
N ARG A 82 -19.35 -8.68 1.27
CA ARG A 82 -20.46 -8.79 0.31
C ARG A 82 -21.30 -10.00 0.72
N GLU A 83 -22.54 -9.78 1.13
CA GLU A 83 -23.45 -10.87 1.52
C GLU A 83 -23.96 -11.60 0.28
N SER A 84 -24.46 -10.84 -0.70
CA SER A 84 -24.96 -11.38 -1.96
C SER A 84 -24.80 -10.38 -3.11
N PHE A 85 -24.93 -10.85 -4.35
CA PHE A 85 -25.07 -9.99 -5.53
C PHE A 85 -25.95 -10.66 -6.59
N ASP A 86 -26.60 -9.83 -7.39
CA ASP A 86 -27.22 -10.18 -8.67
C ASP A 86 -26.53 -9.41 -9.79
N GLY A 87 -25.86 -10.15 -10.67
CA GLY A 87 -25.16 -9.64 -11.84
C GLY A 87 -25.80 -10.08 -13.15
N SER A 88 -27.01 -10.63 -13.10
CA SER A 88 -27.69 -11.21 -14.27
C SER A 88 -27.88 -10.19 -15.39
N GLU A 89 -28.31 -8.96 -15.06
CA GLU A 89 -28.45 -7.87 -16.04
C GLU A 89 -27.11 -7.53 -16.70
N ALA A 90 -26.06 -7.34 -15.90
CA ALA A 90 -24.71 -7.03 -16.37
C ALA A 90 -24.18 -8.10 -17.34
N LEU A 91 -24.43 -9.39 -17.07
CA LEU A 91 -24.02 -10.50 -17.95
C LEU A 91 -24.66 -10.43 -19.35
N THR A 92 -25.81 -9.79 -19.50
CA THR A 92 -26.47 -9.63 -20.80
C THR A 92 -25.94 -8.45 -21.62
N MET A 93 -25.15 -7.57 -21.00
CA MET A 93 -24.70 -6.34 -21.64
C MET A 93 -23.59 -6.63 -22.66
N ARG A 94 -23.61 -5.87 -23.76
CA ARG A 94 -22.67 -6.03 -24.88
C ARG A 94 -21.22 -5.98 -24.40
N GLY A 95 -20.44 -6.98 -24.76
CA GLY A 95 -19.00 -7.04 -24.51
C GLY A 95 -18.60 -7.50 -23.11
N VAL A 96 -19.55 -7.72 -22.21
CA VAL A 96 -19.29 -8.33 -20.91
C VAL A 96 -18.91 -9.80 -21.10
N LYS A 97 -17.85 -10.21 -20.38
CA LYS A 97 -17.26 -11.55 -20.43
C LYS A 97 -17.53 -12.33 -19.15
N ALA A 98 -17.54 -11.65 -18.01
CA ALA A 98 -17.78 -12.28 -16.72
C ALA A 98 -18.26 -11.27 -15.68
N VAL A 99 -19.00 -11.77 -14.68
CA VAL A 99 -19.29 -11.09 -13.42
C VAL A 99 -18.87 -12.03 -12.30
N LEU A 100 -17.92 -11.62 -11.48
CA LEU A 100 -17.22 -12.48 -10.52
C LEU A 100 -17.24 -11.88 -9.12
N PRO A 101 -17.45 -12.68 -8.06
CA PRO A 101 -17.23 -12.21 -6.70
C PRO A 101 -15.74 -11.90 -6.50
N VAL A 102 -15.45 -10.82 -5.77
CA VAL A 102 -14.13 -10.49 -5.24
C VAL A 102 -14.24 -10.19 -3.76
N THR A 103 -13.11 -10.15 -3.05
CA THR A 103 -13.11 -9.78 -1.63
C THR A 103 -13.72 -8.40 -1.45
N GLY A 104 -14.81 -8.34 -0.67
CA GLY A 104 -15.53 -7.10 -0.41
C GLY A 104 -16.39 -6.58 -1.57
N GLY A 105 -16.60 -7.34 -2.65
CA GLY A 105 -17.35 -6.82 -3.79
C GLY A 105 -17.56 -7.77 -4.98
N VAL A 106 -17.78 -7.16 -6.15
CA VAL A 106 -18.05 -7.82 -7.43
C VAL A 106 -17.22 -7.14 -8.52
N ALA A 107 -16.56 -7.93 -9.36
CA ALA A 107 -15.86 -7.45 -10.56
C ALA A 107 -16.66 -7.80 -11.81
N VAL A 108 -16.81 -6.83 -12.72
CA VAL A 108 -17.36 -7.03 -14.06
C VAL A 108 -16.24 -6.89 -15.08
N VAL A 109 -16.04 -7.92 -15.88
CA VAL A 109 -14.99 -8.00 -16.89
C VAL A 109 -15.60 -7.80 -18.28
N ALA A 110 -15.05 -6.89 -19.09
CA ALA A 110 -15.53 -6.61 -20.44
C ALA A 110 -14.39 -6.39 -21.44
N ASP A 111 -14.72 -6.35 -22.72
CA ASP A 111 -13.77 -6.13 -23.82
C ASP A 111 -13.26 -4.68 -23.96
N ASN A 112 -13.78 -3.73 -23.17
CA ASN A 112 -13.20 -2.41 -22.97
C ASN A 112 -13.64 -1.78 -21.64
N THR A 113 -12.92 -0.75 -21.22
CA THR A 113 -13.15 -0.02 -19.96
C THR A 113 -14.54 0.59 -19.87
N TRP A 114 -15.05 1.20 -20.94
CA TRP A 114 -16.37 1.85 -20.91
C TRP A 114 -17.48 0.85 -20.63
N ARG A 115 -17.47 -0.30 -21.30
CA ARG A 115 -18.47 -1.35 -21.09
C ARG A 115 -18.35 -1.98 -19.70
N ALA A 116 -17.13 -2.17 -19.19
CA ALA A 116 -16.93 -2.61 -17.81
C ALA A 116 -17.56 -1.62 -16.82
N PHE A 117 -17.31 -0.32 -16.99
CA PHE A 117 -17.89 0.74 -16.15
C PHE A 117 -19.42 0.83 -16.24
N GLN A 118 -20.01 0.66 -17.43
CA GLN A 118 -21.46 0.67 -17.55
C GLN A 118 -22.07 -0.60 -16.93
N ALA A 119 -21.47 -1.76 -17.15
CA ALA A 119 -22.01 -3.03 -16.69
C ALA A 119 -21.90 -3.23 -15.18
N VAL A 120 -20.84 -2.72 -14.54
CA VAL A 120 -20.73 -2.78 -13.07
C VAL A 120 -21.83 -1.99 -12.36
N GLN A 121 -22.37 -0.94 -12.97
CA GLN A 121 -23.49 -0.16 -12.42
C GLN A 121 -24.83 -0.91 -12.46
N ALA A 122 -24.96 -1.95 -13.30
CA ALA A 122 -26.14 -2.80 -13.35
C ALA A 122 -26.12 -3.93 -12.29
N VAL A 123 -24.99 -4.13 -11.58
CA VAL A 123 -24.90 -5.11 -10.51
C VAL A 123 -25.61 -4.60 -9.27
N LYS A 124 -26.50 -5.43 -8.71
CA LYS A 124 -27.15 -5.18 -7.42
C LYS A 124 -26.46 -6.02 -6.36
N ALA A 125 -26.06 -5.42 -5.25
CA ALA A 125 -25.33 -6.11 -4.20
C ALA A 125 -25.86 -5.77 -2.81
N GLU A 126 -25.89 -6.78 -1.95
CA GLU A 126 -26.24 -6.63 -0.54
C GLU A 126 -24.96 -6.64 0.29
N TRP A 127 -24.83 -5.63 1.15
CA TRP A 127 -23.61 -5.34 1.88
C TRP A 127 -23.71 -5.73 3.35
N GLY A 128 -22.68 -6.42 3.83
CA GLY A 128 -22.51 -6.74 5.24
C GLY A 128 -22.01 -5.53 6.01
N LYS A 129 -22.13 -5.60 7.34
CA LYS A 129 -21.61 -4.56 8.24
C LYS A 129 -20.07 -4.53 8.19
N ALA A 130 -19.50 -3.33 8.18
CA ALA A 130 -18.06 -3.16 8.33
C ALA A 130 -17.60 -3.35 9.79
N PRO A 131 -16.36 -3.82 10.01
CA PRO A 131 -15.79 -3.95 11.35
C PRO A 131 -15.40 -2.60 11.98
N PHE A 132 -15.40 -1.52 11.20
CA PHE A 132 -15.05 -0.18 11.66
C PHE A 132 -16.30 0.61 12.08
N PRO A 133 -16.16 1.61 12.98
CA PRO A 133 -17.27 2.49 13.32
C PRO A 133 -17.76 3.29 12.11
N ALA A 134 -19.00 3.77 12.17
CA ALA A 134 -19.67 4.39 11.02
C ALA A 134 -19.35 5.88 10.88
N SER A 135 -18.93 6.53 11.97
CA SER A 135 -18.70 7.97 12.00
C SER A 135 -17.25 8.32 12.33
N MET A 136 -16.83 9.50 11.85
CA MET A 136 -15.53 10.07 12.18
C MET A 136 -15.37 10.32 13.69
N GLU A 137 -16.44 10.70 14.39
CA GLU A 137 -16.40 10.90 15.84
C GLU A 137 -16.06 9.59 16.56
N GLU A 138 -16.71 8.48 16.21
CA GLU A 138 -16.39 7.17 16.80
C GLU A 138 -14.98 6.70 16.46
N HIS A 139 -14.46 7.03 15.27
CA HIS A 139 -13.07 6.75 14.91
C HIS A 139 -12.11 7.51 15.82
N TRP A 140 -12.39 8.78 16.11
CA TRP A 140 -11.59 9.56 17.06
C TRP A 140 -11.65 9.02 18.48
N GLN A 141 -12.83 8.65 18.96
CA GLN A 141 -12.97 8.03 20.27
C GLN A 141 -12.18 6.73 20.38
N ALA A 142 -12.22 5.89 19.33
CA ALA A 142 -11.44 4.65 19.27
C ALA A 142 -9.93 4.92 19.26
N LEU A 143 -9.46 5.93 18.52
CA LEU A 143 -8.05 6.30 18.45
C LEU A 143 -7.55 6.88 19.78
N SER A 144 -8.23 7.89 20.33
CA SER A 144 -7.84 8.51 21.61
C SER A 144 -7.87 7.49 22.75
N GLY A 145 -8.86 6.59 22.77
CA GLY A 145 -8.92 5.48 23.72
C GLY A 145 -7.85 4.39 23.53
N SER A 146 -7.06 4.44 22.45
CA SER A 146 -5.98 3.47 22.19
C SER A 146 -4.65 3.82 22.87
N PHE A 147 -4.49 5.06 23.36
CA PHE A 147 -3.26 5.55 23.99
C PHE A 147 -3.05 5.06 25.44
N VAL A 148 -3.21 3.76 25.65
CA VAL A 148 -2.98 3.09 26.94
C VAL A 148 -1.73 2.20 26.86
N ASP A 149 -1.01 2.05 27.97
CA ASP A 149 0.29 1.35 27.98
C ASP A 149 0.22 -0.08 27.41
N GLY A 150 -0.87 -0.81 27.68
CA GLY A 150 -1.08 -2.17 27.17
C GLY A 150 -1.32 -2.30 25.67
N ARG A 151 -1.47 -1.18 24.94
CA ARG A 151 -1.66 -1.15 23.47
C ARG A 151 -0.50 -0.49 22.71
N ARG A 152 0.51 0.01 23.42
CA ARG A 152 1.70 0.60 22.78
C ARG A 152 2.54 -0.52 22.16
N ASN A 153 2.67 -0.51 20.84
CA ASN A 153 3.53 -1.43 20.09
C ASN A 153 4.83 -0.76 19.61
N SER A 154 5.11 0.45 20.08
CA SER A 154 6.31 1.23 19.78
C SER A 154 7.02 1.61 21.07
N ARG A 155 8.34 1.80 20.98
CA ARG A 155 9.13 2.44 22.04
C ARG A 155 9.33 3.90 21.66
N ASN A 156 8.86 4.80 22.51
CA ASN A 156 9.17 6.22 22.35
C ASN A 156 10.68 6.45 22.52
N ARG A 157 11.17 7.54 21.92
CA ARG A 157 12.53 8.02 22.20
C ARG A 157 12.65 8.31 23.69
N ASP A 158 13.74 7.84 24.29
CA ASP A 158 13.93 7.74 25.75
C ASP A 158 15.35 8.25 26.07
N ASP A 159 15.48 9.56 26.19
CA ASP A 159 16.74 10.25 26.46
C ASP A 159 16.62 11.05 27.76
N GLY A 160 17.42 10.71 28.78
CA GLY A 160 17.44 11.41 30.06
C GLY A 160 16.34 10.96 31.03
N ASN A 161 15.96 11.82 31.98
CA ASN A 161 14.93 11.55 32.98
C ASN A 161 13.87 12.67 32.92
N VAL A 162 12.81 12.42 32.15
CA VAL A 162 11.75 13.40 31.87
C VAL A 162 10.94 13.68 33.14
N GLU A 163 10.71 12.68 33.98
CA GLU A 163 9.96 12.80 35.23
C GLU A 163 10.63 13.81 36.17
N THR A 164 11.95 13.74 36.30
CA THR A 164 12.73 14.68 37.11
C THR A 164 12.74 16.06 36.48
N ALA A 165 12.86 16.17 35.15
CA ALA A 165 12.91 17.46 34.46
C ALA A 165 11.57 18.22 34.54
N LEU A 166 10.45 17.51 34.60
CA LEU A 166 9.11 18.10 34.69
C LEU A 166 8.65 18.31 36.14
N ALA A 167 9.30 17.71 37.13
CA ALA A 167 8.93 17.85 38.54
C ALA A 167 8.94 19.32 38.99
N GLY A 168 7.82 19.80 39.55
CA GLY A 168 7.69 21.18 40.02
C GLY A 168 7.47 22.24 38.93
N THR A 169 7.30 21.83 37.68
CA THR A 169 6.94 22.72 36.56
C THR A 169 5.42 22.69 36.30
N ALA A 170 4.92 23.65 35.51
CA ALA A 170 3.56 23.62 34.97
C ALA A 170 3.63 23.21 33.48
N PRO A 171 3.52 21.90 33.15
CA PRO A 171 3.58 21.46 31.78
C PRO A 171 2.38 21.96 30.99
N VAL A 172 2.59 22.26 29.70
CA VAL A 172 1.51 22.51 28.74
C VAL A 172 1.20 21.20 28.07
N GLU A 173 -0.05 20.77 28.17
CA GLU A 173 -0.56 19.58 27.50
C GLU A 173 -1.59 19.99 26.44
N ALA A 174 -1.48 19.38 25.26
CA ALA A 174 -2.40 19.62 24.15
C ALA A 174 -2.54 18.36 23.30
N GLU A 175 -3.77 18.05 22.90
CA GLU A 175 -4.07 17.01 21.93
C GLU A 175 -4.27 17.62 20.55
N PHE A 176 -3.57 17.09 19.55
CA PHE A 176 -3.73 17.47 18.15
C PHE A 176 -4.24 16.28 17.34
N ARG A 177 -5.17 16.52 16.43
CA ARG A 177 -5.69 15.52 15.50
C ARG A 177 -5.51 16.03 14.07
N ALA A 178 -5.14 15.13 13.16
CA ALA A 178 -5.08 15.39 11.73
C ALA A 178 -6.08 14.46 11.03
N PRO A 179 -6.96 14.96 10.15
CA PRO A 179 -7.93 14.12 9.46
C PRO A 179 -7.24 13.14 8.51
N TYR A 180 -8.00 12.13 8.04
CA TYR A 180 -7.55 11.28 6.95
C TYR A 180 -7.24 12.12 5.71
N LEU A 181 -6.05 11.95 5.16
CA LEU A 181 -5.60 12.63 3.95
C LEU A 181 -5.61 11.64 2.78
N ALA A 182 -6.25 12.03 1.68
CA ALA A 182 -6.15 11.29 0.44
C ALA A 182 -4.80 11.60 -0.24
N HIS A 183 -4.08 10.54 -0.65
CA HIS A 183 -2.85 10.69 -1.44
C HIS A 183 -3.11 11.36 -2.79
N ALA A 184 -4.29 11.12 -3.38
CA ALA A 184 -4.77 11.71 -4.64
C ALA A 184 -3.73 11.75 -5.78
N PRO A 185 -3.09 10.61 -6.13
CA PRO A 185 -2.15 10.59 -7.25
C PRO A 185 -2.88 10.85 -8.57
N LEU A 186 -2.19 11.52 -9.51
CA LEU A 186 -2.72 11.76 -10.86
C LEU A 186 -2.93 10.46 -11.64
N GLU A 187 -2.03 9.49 -11.47
CA GLU A 187 -2.23 8.12 -11.94
C GLU A 187 -2.98 7.32 -10.86
N PRO A 188 -4.20 6.85 -11.12
CA PRO A 188 -4.90 5.97 -10.19
C PRO A 188 -4.16 4.64 -10.03
N VAL A 189 -4.32 4.00 -8.87
CA VAL A 189 -3.79 2.64 -8.63
C VAL A 189 -4.33 1.70 -9.73
N ASN A 190 -3.41 1.03 -10.42
CA ASN A 190 -3.71 0.14 -11.51
C ASN A 190 -2.83 -1.12 -11.46
N ALA A 191 -3.31 -2.19 -12.10
CA ALA A 191 -2.61 -3.45 -12.29
C ALA A 191 -3.17 -4.14 -13.55
N ILE A 192 -2.35 -4.99 -14.17
CA ILE A 192 -2.71 -5.84 -15.31
C ILE A 192 -2.55 -7.30 -14.88
#